data_AF-A0A923SHL5-F1
#
_entry.id   AF-A0A923SHL5-F1
#
_cell.length_a   1.000
_cell.length_b   1.000
_cell.length_c   1.000
_cell.angle_alpha   90.00
_cell.angle_beta   90.00
_cell.angle_gamma   90.00
#
_symmetry.space_group_name_H-M   'P 1'
#
loop_
_entity.id
_entity.type
_entity.pdbx_description
1 polymer ?
#
loop_
_entity_poly.entity_id
_entity_poly.type
_entity_poly.pdbx_seq_one_letter_code
_entity_poly.pdbx_strand_id
1 'polypeptide(L)'
;MLKLLLTCEHGGNQIPVAYQSLFQGHQDVLKSHAGYDIGALELFRELEPIADICFFSETSRLLVELNRSLHHKKLFSDYTRSLADSDKNFILKNYYYPYRDKVEQLVQDFVRAGRSVLHISIHSFTPVLNGEVRHGDIGLLYDPKRKGEQQFCKEWRQAINKQSPAFLVRNNYPYLGIADGFPTYLRKRFKADEYMGIELEVNQKFPEGDPKQWQVLKDVLKASLSEAFQNKRPQQQQERVA
;
A
#
# COMPACT_ATOMS: atom_id res chain seq x y z
N MET A 1 -12.59 -17.00 8.62
CA MET A 1 -11.38 -16.47 9.33
C MET A 1 -10.81 -15.34 8.48
N LEU A 2 -10.42 -14.21 9.10
CA LEU A 2 -9.84 -13.06 8.41
C LEU A 2 -8.32 -13.24 8.22
N LYS A 3 -7.82 -12.94 7.02
CA LYS A 3 -6.40 -12.99 6.64
C LYS A 3 -5.85 -11.60 6.39
N LEU A 4 -4.63 -11.31 6.87
CA LEU A 4 -3.94 -10.05 6.63
C LEU A 4 -2.97 -10.19 5.46
N LEU A 5 -3.22 -9.42 4.41
CA LEU A 5 -2.35 -9.24 3.26
C LEU A 5 -1.71 -7.85 3.34
N LEU A 6 -0.38 -7.79 3.25
CA LEU A 6 0.34 -6.54 3.03
C LEU A 6 0.85 -6.46 1.60
N THR A 7 0.73 -5.28 1.01
CA THR A 7 1.41 -4.97 -0.26
C THR A 7 2.19 -3.66 -0.19
N CYS A 8 3.19 -3.52 -1.04
CA CYS A 8 3.88 -2.26 -1.29
C CYS A 8 4.26 -2.14 -2.77
N GLU A 9 3.42 -1.43 -3.53
CA GLU A 9 3.54 -1.30 -4.99
C GLU A 9 4.71 -0.40 -5.41
N HIS A 10 5.08 0.59 -4.60
CA HIS A 10 6.11 1.60 -4.91
C HIS A 10 7.31 1.50 -3.96
N GLY A 11 7.71 0.29 -3.59
CA GLY A 11 8.73 0.06 -2.58
C GLY A 11 10.16 0.46 -2.99
N GLY A 12 10.43 0.60 -4.29
CA GLY A 12 11.75 0.98 -4.78
C GLY A 12 11.71 1.71 -6.11
N ASN A 13 12.88 2.22 -6.48
CA ASN A 13 13.10 3.02 -7.68
C ASN A 13 14.05 2.35 -8.68
N GLN A 14 14.19 1.03 -8.62
CA GLN A 14 15.07 0.29 -9.51
C GLN A 14 14.50 0.28 -10.94
N ILE A 15 15.38 0.45 -11.92
CA ILE A 15 15.06 0.29 -13.33
C ILE A 15 15.83 -0.93 -13.85
N PRO A 16 15.13 -1.93 -14.43
CA PRO A 16 15.78 -3.08 -15.05
C PRO A 16 16.78 -2.65 -16.13
N VAL A 17 17.90 -3.38 -16.25
CA VAL A 17 19.03 -3.01 -17.12
C VAL A 17 18.60 -2.63 -18.54
N ALA A 18 17.65 -3.38 -19.12
CA ALA A 18 17.13 -3.14 -20.46
C ALA A 18 16.50 -1.74 -20.68
N TYR A 19 16.08 -1.06 -19.61
CA TYR A 19 15.40 0.24 -19.67
C TYR A 19 16.21 1.37 -19.05
N GLN A 20 17.40 1.10 -18.50
CA GLN A 20 18.20 2.14 -17.81
C GLN A 20 18.59 3.29 -18.71
N SER A 21 18.78 3.05 -20.02
CA SER A 21 19.06 4.08 -21.01
C SER A 21 17.97 5.15 -21.09
N LEU A 22 16.70 4.79 -20.85
CA LEU A 22 15.56 5.73 -20.86
C LEU A 22 15.61 6.74 -19.71
N PHE A 23 16.38 6.46 -18.67
CA PHE A 23 16.49 7.28 -17.46
C PHE A 23 17.88 7.89 -17.27
N GLN A 24 18.75 7.83 -18.28
CA GLN A 24 20.05 8.51 -18.23
C GLN A 24 19.84 10.02 -18.10
N GLY A 25 20.49 10.65 -17.10
CA GLY A 25 20.30 12.06 -16.76
C GLY A 25 19.08 12.37 -15.87
N HIS A 26 18.30 11.35 -15.48
CA HIS A 26 17.08 11.50 -14.68
C HIS A 26 17.15 10.75 -13.34
N GLN A 27 18.36 10.47 -12.84
CA GLN A 27 18.62 9.76 -11.60
C GLN A 27 17.99 10.46 -10.39
N ASP A 28 17.97 11.79 -10.37
CA ASP A 28 17.36 12.57 -9.29
C ASP A 28 15.83 12.38 -9.24
N VAL A 29 15.19 12.23 -10.40
CA VAL A 29 13.74 11.95 -10.48
C VAL A 29 13.45 10.55 -9.95
N LEU A 30 14.28 9.56 -10.29
CA LEU A 30 14.16 8.20 -9.73
C LEU A 30 14.34 8.19 -8.20
N LYS A 31 15.23 9.03 -7.65
CA LYS A 31 15.47 9.16 -6.21
C LYS A 31 14.44 10.03 -5.48
N SER A 32 13.51 10.65 -6.20
CA SER A 32 12.45 11.48 -5.62
C SER A 32 11.16 10.67 -5.41
N HIS A 33 10.17 11.30 -4.76
CA HIS A 33 8.81 10.78 -4.61
C HIS A 33 8.08 10.46 -5.94
N ALA A 34 8.60 10.94 -7.08
CA ALA A 34 8.08 10.56 -8.40
C ALA A 34 8.49 9.13 -8.78
N GLY A 35 9.67 8.68 -8.35
CA GLY A 35 10.24 7.38 -8.67
C GLY A 35 9.68 6.23 -7.82
N TYR A 36 9.36 6.51 -6.56
CA TYR A 36 8.92 5.53 -5.57
C TYR A 36 8.36 6.24 -4.32
N ASP A 37 7.82 5.46 -3.38
CA ASP A 37 7.30 5.98 -2.12
C ASP A 37 8.40 5.86 -1.04
N ILE A 38 9.06 6.99 -0.72
CA ILE A 38 10.18 7.05 0.23
C ILE A 38 9.75 6.49 1.59
N GLY A 39 10.51 5.53 2.12
CA GLY A 39 10.23 4.87 3.40
C GLY A 39 9.12 3.82 3.40
N ALA A 40 8.34 3.67 2.31
CA ALA A 40 7.21 2.75 2.28
C ALA A 40 7.65 1.28 2.39
N LEU A 41 8.72 0.88 1.69
CA LEU A 41 9.25 -0.49 1.80
C LEU A 41 9.86 -0.77 3.18
N GLU A 42 10.52 0.22 3.79
CA GLU A 42 11.05 0.08 5.15
C GLU A 42 9.93 -0.15 6.16
N LEU A 43 8.85 0.64 6.08
CA LEU A 43 7.65 0.44 6.89
C LEU A 43 6.99 -0.91 6.62
N PHE A 44 6.89 -1.30 5.35
CA PHE A 44 6.38 -2.62 4.97
C PHE A 44 7.15 -3.75 5.67
N ARG A 45 8.49 -3.69 5.69
CA ARG A 45 9.33 -4.69 6.38
C ARG A 45 9.10 -4.72 7.88
N GLU A 46 8.82 -3.58 8.50
CA GLU A 46 8.50 -3.53 9.93
C GLU A 46 7.15 -4.19 10.26
N LEU A 47 6.19 -4.08 9.35
CA LEU A 47 4.84 -4.63 9.49
C LEU A 47 4.72 -6.09 9.02
N GLU A 48 5.63 -6.55 8.15
CA GLU A 48 5.67 -7.90 7.56
C GLU A 48 5.48 -9.04 8.59
N PRO A 49 6.07 -9.01 9.80
CA PRO A 49 5.88 -10.06 10.80
C PRO A 49 4.43 -10.24 11.32
N ILE A 50 3.55 -9.25 11.12
CA ILE A 50 2.13 -9.33 11.55
C ILE A 50 1.26 -9.99 10.47
N ALA A 51 1.69 -9.91 9.21
CA ALA A 51 0.90 -10.33 8.07
C ALA A 51 0.84 -11.86 7.94
N ASP A 52 -0.25 -12.35 7.37
CA ASP A 52 -0.28 -13.73 6.90
C ASP A 52 0.56 -13.85 5.61
N ILE A 53 0.47 -12.85 4.71
CA ILE A 53 1.08 -12.84 3.37
C ILE A 53 1.51 -11.42 2.97
N CYS A 54 2.61 -11.32 2.22
CA CYS A 54 3.30 -10.08 1.90
C CYS A 54 3.79 -10.04 0.42
N PHE A 55 3.61 -8.91 -0.27
CA PHE A 55 4.18 -8.66 -1.61
C PHE A 55 4.70 -7.22 -1.76
N PHE A 56 5.87 -7.04 -2.32
CA PHE A 56 6.40 -5.71 -2.61
C PHE A 56 7.07 -5.68 -3.99
N SER A 57 7.22 -4.49 -4.55
CA SER A 57 7.99 -4.23 -5.75
C SER A 57 9.10 -3.23 -5.44
N GLU A 58 10.31 -3.52 -5.92
CA GLU A 58 11.43 -2.58 -5.91
C GLU A 58 11.60 -1.85 -7.26
N THR A 59 10.80 -2.24 -8.27
CA THR A 59 10.81 -1.59 -9.58
C THR A 59 10.11 -0.24 -9.48
N SER A 60 10.75 0.80 -10.02
CA SER A 60 10.19 2.15 -10.04
C SER A 60 8.83 2.18 -10.73
N ARG A 61 7.90 2.91 -10.11
CA ARG A 61 6.60 3.22 -10.70
C ARG A 61 6.72 4.00 -12.02
N LEU A 62 7.87 4.63 -12.29
CA LEU A 62 8.13 5.31 -13.55
C LEU A 62 8.35 4.35 -14.72
N LEU A 63 8.75 3.10 -14.48
CA LEU A 63 8.77 2.08 -15.54
C LEU A 63 7.34 1.71 -15.92
N VAL A 64 6.60 1.22 -14.92
CA VAL A 64 5.18 0.88 -15.01
C VAL A 64 4.54 1.01 -13.62
N GLU A 65 3.37 1.62 -13.58
CA GLU A 65 2.68 1.97 -12.35
C GLU A 65 1.76 0.83 -11.90
N LEU A 66 2.18 0.09 -10.88
CA LEU A 66 1.44 -1.08 -10.37
C LEU A 66 0.11 -0.71 -9.69
N ASN A 67 0.00 0.50 -9.13
CA ASN A 67 -1.21 1.01 -8.47
C ASN A 67 -2.14 1.80 -9.43
N ARG A 68 -2.17 1.45 -10.74
CA ARG A 68 -3.11 1.98 -11.75
C ARG A 68 -3.65 0.89 -12.68
N SER A 69 -4.81 1.13 -13.30
CA SER A 69 -5.37 0.23 -14.32
C SER A 69 -4.67 0.37 -15.69
N LEU A 70 -4.87 -0.63 -16.55
CA LEU A 70 -4.24 -0.70 -17.89
C LEU A 70 -4.57 0.47 -18.82
N HIS A 71 -5.70 1.15 -18.61
CA HIS A 71 -6.13 2.28 -19.43
C HIS A 71 -5.82 3.63 -18.76
N HIS A 72 -5.19 3.63 -17.60
CA HIS A 72 -4.88 4.86 -16.90
C HIS A 72 -3.76 5.62 -17.61
N LYS A 73 -3.94 6.93 -17.82
CA LYS A 73 -2.96 7.79 -18.52
C LYS A 73 -1.55 7.81 -17.90
N LYS A 74 -1.47 7.51 -16.60
CA LYS A 74 -0.21 7.40 -15.84
C LYS A 74 0.28 5.97 -15.63
N LEU A 75 -0.28 4.97 -16.34
CA LEU A 75 0.24 3.60 -16.28
C LEU A 75 1.72 3.57 -16.68
N PHE A 76 2.05 4.31 -17.75
CA PHE A 76 3.41 4.57 -18.19
C PHE A 76 3.76 6.04 -17.93
N SER A 77 4.95 6.28 -17.40
CA SER A 77 5.47 7.63 -17.16
C SER A 77 5.86 8.30 -18.47
N ASP A 78 6.27 9.57 -18.42
CA ASP A 78 6.72 10.28 -19.62
C ASP A 78 8.02 9.67 -20.21
N TYR A 79 8.77 8.88 -19.43
CA TYR A 79 9.97 8.15 -19.87
C TYR A 79 9.66 6.87 -20.64
N THR A 80 8.50 6.25 -20.41
CA THR A 80 8.13 4.94 -21.00
C THR A 80 6.89 4.99 -21.89
N ARG A 81 6.11 6.08 -21.86
CA ARG A 81 4.87 6.21 -22.65
C ARG A 81 5.12 6.27 -24.16
N SER A 82 6.29 6.72 -24.60
CA SER A 82 6.66 6.79 -26.03
C SER A 82 7.17 5.46 -26.61
N LEU A 83 7.42 4.44 -25.77
CA LEU A 83 7.85 3.12 -26.23
C LEU A 83 6.83 2.49 -27.18
N ALA A 84 7.33 1.64 -28.08
CA ALA A 84 6.48 0.84 -28.96
C ALA A 84 5.58 -0.10 -28.13
N ASP A 85 4.43 -0.46 -28.68
CA ASP A 85 3.47 -1.32 -27.97
C ASP A 85 4.05 -2.71 -27.65
N SER A 86 4.97 -3.22 -28.47
CA SER A 86 5.72 -4.45 -28.17
C SER A 86 6.50 -4.36 -26.86
N ASP A 87 7.20 -3.25 -26.64
CA ASP A 87 8.02 -3.04 -25.44
C ASP A 87 7.14 -2.80 -24.22
N LYS A 88 6.06 -2.02 -24.36
CA LYS A 88 5.05 -1.84 -23.31
C LYS A 88 4.41 -3.16 -22.90
N ASN A 89 4.03 -3.99 -23.86
CA ASN A 89 3.49 -5.32 -23.59
C ASN A 89 4.51 -6.22 -22.88
N PHE A 90 5.78 -6.12 -23.25
CA PHE A 90 6.85 -6.82 -22.55
C PHE A 90 7.01 -6.31 -21.11
N ILE A 91 6.97 -5.00 -20.88
CA ILE A 91 6.99 -4.42 -19.54
C ILE A 91 5.80 -4.93 -18.72
N LEU A 92 4.58 -4.89 -19.27
CA LEU A 92 3.38 -5.39 -18.58
C LEU A 92 3.51 -6.86 -18.21
N LYS A 93 3.95 -7.69 -19.16
CA LYS A 93 4.15 -9.14 -18.97
C LYS A 93 5.14 -9.47 -17.86
N ASN A 94 6.20 -8.68 -17.70
CA ASN A 94 7.29 -9.02 -16.79
C ASN A 94 7.24 -8.29 -15.45
N TYR A 95 6.57 -7.14 -15.36
CA TYR A 95 6.57 -6.30 -14.15
C TYR A 95 5.17 -6.01 -13.61
N TYR A 96 4.15 -5.88 -14.47
CA TYR A 96 2.79 -5.51 -14.03
C TYR A 96 1.93 -6.73 -13.66
N TYR A 97 1.74 -7.65 -14.60
CA TYR A 97 0.90 -8.83 -14.41
C TYR A 97 1.43 -9.77 -13.32
N PRO A 98 2.75 -10.09 -13.24
CA PRO A 98 3.25 -11.00 -12.23
C PRO A 98 2.99 -10.53 -10.79
N TYR A 99 2.95 -9.22 -10.57
CA TYR A 99 2.60 -8.64 -9.28
C TYR A 99 1.10 -8.73 -9.02
N ARG A 100 0.28 -8.16 -9.92
CA ARG A 100 -1.16 -8.01 -9.69
C ARG A 100 -1.90 -9.35 -9.72
N ASP A 101 -1.56 -10.20 -10.67
CA ASP A 101 -2.22 -11.51 -10.84
C ASP A 101 -1.93 -12.41 -9.64
N LYS A 102 -0.69 -12.36 -9.10
CA LYS A 102 -0.32 -13.14 -7.92
C LYS A 102 -1.11 -12.70 -6.68
N VAL A 103 -1.26 -11.40 -6.46
CA VAL A 103 -2.05 -10.87 -5.35
C VAL A 103 -3.54 -11.19 -5.54
N GLU A 104 -4.10 -10.98 -6.73
CA GLU A 104 -5.51 -11.30 -7.02
C GLU A 104 -5.81 -12.79 -6.82
N GLN A 105 -4.97 -13.67 -7.38
CA GLN A 105 -5.14 -15.12 -7.26
C GLN A 105 -5.12 -15.55 -5.80
N LEU A 106 -4.27 -14.95 -4.98
CA LEU A 106 -4.16 -15.27 -3.57
C LEU A 106 -5.38 -14.82 -2.76
N VAL A 107 -5.91 -13.64 -3.07
CA VAL A 107 -7.21 -13.21 -2.51
C VAL A 107 -8.31 -14.18 -2.94
N GLN A 108 -8.35 -14.55 -4.22
CA GLN A 108 -9.30 -15.51 -4.77
C GLN A 108 -9.23 -16.86 -4.06
N ASP A 109 -8.03 -17.40 -3.80
CA ASP A 109 -7.83 -18.68 -3.13
C ASP A 109 -8.34 -18.66 -1.69
N PHE A 110 -8.11 -17.56 -0.96
CA PHE A 110 -8.68 -17.39 0.37
C PHE A 110 -10.20 -17.31 0.38
N VAL A 111 -10.77 -16.53 -0.55
CA VAL A 111 -12.22 -16.40 -0.68
C VAL A 111 -12.85 -17.75 -1.02
N ARG A 112 -12.27 -18.52 -1.94
CA ARG A 112 -12.71 -19.90 -2.27
C ARG A 112 -12.63 -20.84 -1.06
N ALA A 113 -11.66 -20.62 -0.17
CA ALA A 113 -11.53 -21.36 1.08
C ALA A 113 -12.43 -20.84 2.23
N GLY A 114 -13.40 -19.97 1.94
CA GLY A 114 -14.34 -19.42 2.93
C GLY A 114 -13.67 -18.43 3.91
N ARG A 115 -12.57 -17.81 3.52
CA ARG A 115 -11.84 -16.81 4.31
C ARG A 115 -12.04 -15.43 3.72
N SER A 116 -12.04 -14.41 4.57
CA SER A 116 -12.04 -13.01 4.14
C SER A 116 -10.62 -12.44 4.21
N VAL A 117 -10.35 -11.40 3.43
CA VAL A 117 -9.04 -10.75 3.37
C VAL A 117 -9.15 -9.29 3.78
N LEU A 118 -8.30 -8.89 4.72
CA LEU A 118 -7.94 -7.51 4.97
C LEU A 118 -6.62 -7.24 4.25
N HIS A 119 -6.67 -6.38 3.24
CA HIS A 119 -5.51 -5.97 2.48
C HIS A 119 -5.11 -4.54 2.88
N ILE A 120 -3.88 -4.39 3.37
CA ILE A 120 -3.25 -3.08 3.61
C ILE A 120 -2.16 -2.87 2.55
N SER A 121 -2.38 -1.91 1.65
CA SER A 121 -1.40 -1.44 0.68
C SER A 121 -0.62 -0.27 1.29
N ILE A 122 0.70 -0.40 1.38
CA ILE A 122 1.58 0.51 2.12
C ILE A 122 2.24 1.50 1.15
N HIS A 123 1.98 2.77 1.43
CA HIS A 123 2.38 3.93 0.64
C HIS A 123 2.94 5.05 1.53
N SER A 124 3.58 6.02 0.87
CA SER A 124 3.96 7.27 1.50
C SER A 124 3.73 8.44 0.55
N PHE A 125 3.54 9.63 1.11
CA PHE A 125 3.26 10.84 0.35
C PHE A 125 4.23 11.97 0.70
N THR A 126 4.66 12.71 -0.32
CA THR A 126 5.49 13.91 -0.12
C THR A 126 4.79 14.95 0.77
N PRO A 127 5.50 15.57 1.73
CA PRO A 127 4.95 16.60 2.63
C PRO A 127 4.48 17.86 1.89
N VAL A 128 5.06 18.17 0.73
CA VAL A 128 4.67 19.32 -0.10
C VAL A 128 4.42 18.84 -1.52
N LEU A 129 3.25 19.18 -2.08
CA LEU A 129 2.94 18.91 -3.48
C LEU A 129 2.44 20.19 -4.15
N ASN A 130 3.07 20.58 -5.26
CA ASN A 130 2.71 21.79 -6.01
C ASN A 130 2.69 23.07 -5.16
N GLY A 131 3.61 23.18 -4.19
CA GLY A 131 3.69 24.31 -3.26
C GLY A 131 2.77 24.21 -2.04
N GLU A 132 1.82 23.26 -2.02
CA GLU A 132 0.87 23.09 -0.93
C GLU A 132 1.40 22.13 0.15
N VAL A 133 1.40 22.59 1.40
CA VAL A 133 1.84 21.80 2.56
C VAL A 133 0.74 20.82 2.99
N ARG A 134 1.14 19.57 3.21
CA ARG A 134 0.27 18.50 3.68
C ARG A 134 0.51 18.22 5.16
N HIS A 135 -0.42 18.68 6.00
CA HIS A 135 -0.27 18.66 7.45
C HIS A 135 -0.52 17.30 8.13
N GLY A 136 -1.11 16.31 7.46
CA GLY A 136 -1.36 14.99 8.06
C GLY A 136 -0.10 14.15 8.21
N ASP A 137 -0.08 13.27 9.22
CA ASP A 137 1.04 12.34 9.46
C ASP A 137 0.77 10.97 8.84
N ILE A 138 -0.44 10.46 9.09
CA ILE A 138 -0.89 9.13 8.69
C ILE A 138 -2.26 9.26 8.00
N GLY A 139 -2.39 8.67 6.83
CA GLY A 139 -3.61 8.52 6.05
C GLY A 139 -4.12 7.09 6.09
N LEU A 140 -5.37 6.90 6.49
CA LEU A 140 -6.09 5.64 6.33
C LEU A 140 -7.13 5.79 5.23
N LEU A 141 -6.82 5.26 4.05
CA LEU A 141 -7.59 5.45 2.82
C LEU A 141 -8.41 4.20 2.54
N TYR A 142 -9.72 4.38 2.41
CA TYR A 142 -10.67 3.28 2.18
C TYR A 142 -11.88 3.76 1.36
N ASP A 143 -12.74 2.85 0.90
CA ASP A 143 -14.02 3.23 0.29
C ASP A 143 -15.07 3.51 1.39
N PRO A 144 -15.56 4.75 1.55
CA PRO A 144 -16.55 5.07 2.57
C PRO A 144 -17.89 4.31 2.42
N LYS A 145 -18.16 3.72 1.25
CA LYS A 145 -19.34 2.88 1.03
C LYS A 145 -19.19 1.46 1.61
N ARG A 146 -17.97 1.02 1.92
CA ARG A 146 -17.69 -0.31 2.51
C ARG A 146 -17.58 -0.20 4.02
N LYS A 147 -18.68 -0.52 4.71
CA LYS A 147 -18.78 -0.44 6.19
C LYS A 147 -17.68 -1.20 6.92
N GLY A 148 -17.23 -2.34 6.41
CA GLY A 148 -16.13 -3.12 6.99
C GLY A 148 -14.80 -2.34 7.02
N GLU A 149 -14.46 -1.69 5.91
CA GLU A 149 -13.24 -0.86 5.81
C GLU A 149 -13.35 0.37 6.74
N GLN A 150 -14.50 1.05 6.73
CA GLN A 150 -14.75 2.20 7.62
C GLN A 150 -14.59 1.82 9.09
N GLN A 151 -15.18 0.70 9.50
CA GLN A 151 -15.13 0.24 10.88
C GLN A 151 -13.71 -0.16 11.29
N PHE A 152 -12.97 -0.87 10.41
CA PHE A 152 -11.57 -1.20 10.67
C PHE A 152 -10.70 0.05 10.78
N CYS A 153 -10.80 1.01 9.86
CA CYS A 153 -10.04 2.26 9.94
C CYS A 153 -10.37 3.08 11.20
N LYS A 154 -11.62 3.05 11.65
CA LYS A 154 -12.01 3.68 12.93
C LYS A 154 -11.30 3.03 14.12
N GLU A 155 -11.30 1.70 14.19
CA GLU A 155 -10.64 0.93 15.25
C GLU A 155 -9.12 1.12 15.22
N TRP A 156 -8.51 1.05 14.03
CA TRP A 156 -7.07 1.22 13.88
C TRP A 156 -6.62 2.64 14.25
N ARG A 157 -7.37 3.67 13.85
CA ARG A 157 -7.12 5.04 14.30
C ARG A 157 -7.22 5.18 15.81
N GLN A 158 -8.20 4.54 16.46
CA GLN A 158 -8.31 4.55 17.91
C GLN A 158 -7.10 3.87 18.58
N ALA A 159 -6.64 2.74 18.02
CA ALA A 159 -5.44 2.06 18.50
C ALA A 159 -4.18 2.92 18.31
N ILE A 160 -4.01 3.62 17.18
CA ILE A 160 -2.91 4.57 16.97
C ILE A 160 -2.96 5.68 18.03
N ASN A 161 -4.12 6.32 18.21
CA ASN A 161 -4.27 7.41 19.17
C ASN A 161 -4.03 6.98 20.63
N LYS A 162 -4.35 5.73 20.97
CA LYS A 162 -4.07 5.15 22.29
C LYS A 162 -2.57 4.95 22.52
N GLN A 163 -1.84 4.52 21.49
CA GLN A 163 -0.39 4.32 21.54
C GLN A 163 0.37 5.66 21.53
N SER A 164 -0.05 6.60 20.67
CA SER A 164 0.53 7.94 20.58
C SER A 164 -0.52 8.94 20.08
N PRO A 165 -1.06 9.80 20.97
CA PRO A 165 -2.02 10.83 20.57
C PRO A 165 -1.37 12.00 19.80
N ALA A 166 -0.04 12.02 19.69
CA ALA A 166 0.69 13.08 19.01
C ALA A 166 0.63 12.99 17.47
N PHE A 167 0.36 11.80 16.91
CA PHE A 167 0.29 11.62 15.47
C PHE A 167 -1.06 12.08 14.90
N LEU A 168 -1.04 12.94 13.90
CA LEU A 168 -2.23 13.41 13.20
C LEU A 168 -2.70 12.38 12.17
N VAL A 169 -3.58 11.48 12.60
CA VAL A 169 -4.21 10.47 11.73
C VAL A 169 -5.46 11.02 11.05
N ARG A 170 -5.54 10.88 9.73
CA ARG A 170 -6.68 11.33 8.91
C ARG A 170 -7.23 10.17 8.07
N ASN A 171 -8.55 10.11 7.98
CA ASN A 171 -9.21 9.20 7.03
C ASN A 171 -9.21 9.87 5.65
N ASN A 172 -8.95 9.08 4.60
CA ASN A 172 -9.07 9.52 3.20
C ASN A 172 -8.31 10.83 2.93
N TYR A 173 -7.06 10.87 3.40
CA TYR A 173 -6.12 11.97 3.21
C TYR A 173 -4.71 11.41 3.01
N PRO A 174 -3.91 11.93 2.06
CA PRO A 174 -4.19 13.08 1.19
C PRO A 174 -5.07 12.73 -0.02
N TYR A 175 -5.42 11.46 -0.21
CA TYR A 175 -6.28 10.99 -1.30
C TYR A 175 -7.55 10.33 -0.79
N LEU A 176 -8.56 10.21 -1.65
CA LEU A 176 -9.88 9.74 -1.26
C LEU A 176 -9.98 8.23 -1.00
N GLY A 177 -8.95 7.42 -1.27
CA GLY A 177 -8.98 5.96 -1.13
C GLY A 177 -9.90 5.21 -2.10
N ILE A 178 -10.51 5.94 -3.05
CA ILE A 178 -11.39 5.43 -4.12
C ILE A 178 -10.87 5.75 -5.52
N ALA A 179 -9.64 6.27 -5.62
CA ALA A 179 -8.98 6.49 -6.90
C ALA A 179 -8.76 5.16 -7.64
N ASP A 180 -8.35 5.24 -8.91
CA ASP A 180 -7.99 4.06 -9.70
C ASP A 180 -6.71 3.39 -9.16
N GLY A 181 -6.83 2.71 -8.03
CA GLY A 181 -5.76 1.97 -7.34
C GLY A 181 -6.02 0.47 -7.34
N PHE A 182 -5.03 -0.31 -6.93
CA PHE A 182 -5.10 -1.75 -6.84
C PHE A 182 -6.11 -2.21 -5.79
N PRO A 183 -6.23 -1.58 -4.60
CA PRO A 183 -7.34 -1.87 -3.70
C PRO A 183 -8.71 -1.61 -4.33
N THR A 184 -8.89 -0.50 -5.07
CA THR A 184 -10.13 -0.20 -5.81
C THR A 184 -10.42 -1.24 -6.90
N TYR A 185 -9.40 -1.73 -7.58
CA TYR A 185 -9.54 -2.84 -8.54
C TYR A 185 -10.05 -4.10 -7.84
N LEU A 186 -9.40 -4.54 -6.75
CA LEU A 186 -9.79 -5.74 -6.01
C LEU A 186 -11.19 -5.62 -5.39
N ARG A 187 -11.60 -4.42 -4.96
CA ARG A 187 -12.97 -4.14 -4.51
C ARG A 187 -14.04 -4.43 -5.58
N LYS A 188 -13.70 -4.34 -6.88
CA LYS A 188 -14.61 -4.70 -7.99
C LYS A 188 -14.62 -6.20 -8.27
N ARG A 189 -13.61 -6.94 -7.81
CA ARG A 189 -13.44 -8.38 -8.01
C ARG A 189 -14.10 -9.21 -6.89
N PHE A 190 -14.16 -8.66 -5.68
CA PHE A 190 -14.59 -9.38 -4.48
C PHE A 190 -15.65 -8.57 -3.68
N LYS A 191 -16.60 -9.29 -3.07
CA LYS A 191 -17.68 -8.69 -2.27
C LYS A 191 -17.16 -8.01 -1.00
N ALA A 192 -17.99 -7.17 -0.40
CA ALA A 192 -17.65 -6.36 0.77
C ALA A 192 -17.30 -7.18 2.01
N ASP A 193 -17.86 -8.37 2.15
CA ASP A 193 -17.61 -9.34 3.22
C ASP A 193 -16.41 -10.27 2.93
N GLU A 194 -16.03 -10.41 1.66
CA GLU A 194 -14.90 -11.21 1.21
C GLU A 194 -13.57 -10.44 1.28
N TYR A 195 -13.59 -9.14 0.95
CA TYR A 195 -12.39 -8.33 0.81
C TYR A 195 -12.58 -6.90 1.34
N MET A 196 -11.64 -6.48 2.19
CA MET A 196 -11.47 -5.11 2.66
C MET A 196 -10.11 -4.60 2.19
N GLY A 197 -10.09 -3.53 1.40
CA GLY A 197 -8.86 -2.88 0.94
C GLY A 197 -8.64 -1.56 1.66
N ILE A 198 -7.44 -1.31 2.16
CA ILE A 198 -7.05 -0.06 2.80
C ILE A 198 -5.68 0.35 2.26
N GLU A 199 -5.51 1.61 1.89
CA GLU A 199 -4.19 2.18 1.62
C GLU A 199 -3.72 2.90 2.91
N LEU A 200 -2.57 2.49 3.44
CA LEU A 200 -1.85 3.18 4.50
C LEU A 200 -0.90 4.18 3.85
N GLU A 201 -1.09 5.46 4.13
CA GLU A 201 -0.28 6.55 3.58
C GLU A 201 0.49 7.23 4.71
N VAL A 202 1.82 7.26 4.65
CA VAL A 202 2.65 7.96 5.66
C VAL A 202 3.34 9.16 5.06
N ASN A 203 3.37 10.27 5.80
CA ASN A 203 4.05 11.48 5.34
C ASN A 203 5.57 11.27 5.26
N GLN A 204 6.18 11.57 4.11
CA GLN A 204 7.61 11.37 3.88
C GLN A 204 8.51 12.23 4.78
N LYS A 205 7.98 13.26 5.46
CA LYS A 205 8.71 13.99 6.51
C LYS A 205 9.28 13.09 7.63
N PHE A 206 8.71 11.91 7.84
CA PHE A 206 9.23 10.95 8.83
C PHE A 206 10.45 10.20 8.30
N PRO A 207 10.38 9.41 7.21
CA PRO A 207 11.56 8.72 6.67
C PRO A 207 12.66 9.67 6.17
N GLU A 208 12.33 10.91 5.81
CA GLU A 208 13.32 11.94 5.42
C GLU A 208 13.80 12.80 6.61
N GLY A 209 13.22 12.61 7.80
CA GLY A 209 13.45 13.43 8.98
C GLY A 209 14.30 12.73 10.05
N ASP A 210 13.95 12.94 11.33
CA ASP A 210 14.64 12.32 12.47
C ASP A 210 14.42 10.80 12.49
N PRO A 211 15.48 9.97 12.37
CA PRO A 211 15.37 8.51 12.41
C PRO A 211 14.69 7.97 13.67
N LYS A 212 14.80 8.67 14.81
CA LYS A 212 14.12 8.26 16.05
C LYS A 212 12.61 8.46 15.96
N GLN A 213 12.17 9.59 15.43
CA GLN A 213 10.75 9.85 15.19
C GLN A 213 10.18 8.88 14.16
N TRP A 214 10.97 8.54 13.14
CA TRP A 214 10.58 7.53 12.17
C TRP A 214 10.37 6.16 12.83
N GLN A 215 11.34 5.70 13.65
CA GLN A 215 11.21 4.43 14.36
C GLN A 215 9.99 4.42 15.30
N VAL A 216 9.76 5.50 16.06
CA VAL A 216 8.58 5.61 16.93
C VAL A 216 7.29 5.48 16.12
N LEU A 217 7.18 6.12 14.95
CA LEU A 217 5.99 6.00 14.12
C LEU A 217 5.79 4.57 13.62
N LYS A 218 6.86 3.91 13.16
CA LYS A 218 6.79 2.51 12.70
C LYS A 218 6.35 1.58 13.84
N ASP A 219 6.90 1.74 15.04
CA ASP A 219 6.54 0.94 16.23
C ASP A 219 5.06 1.13 16.61
N VAL A 220 4.57 2.37 16.57
CA VAL A 220 3.15 2.68 16.81
C VAL A 220 2.26 2.05 15.75
N LEU A 221 2.60 2.13 14.47
CA LEU A 221 1.83 1.49 13.40
C LEU A 221 1.80 -0.02 13.55
N LYS A 222 2.94 -0.64 13.90
CA LYS A 222 3.06 -2.08 14.15
C LYS A 222 2.17 -2.52 15.31
N ALA A 223 2.29 -1.87 16.46
CA ALA A 223 1.53 -2.20 17.66
C ALA A 223 0.01 -1.99 17.44
N SER A 224 -0.36 -0.84 16.87
CA SER A 224 -1.77 -0.49 16.63
C SER A 224 -2.44 -1.36 15.56
N LEU A 225 -1.72 -1.74 14.49
CA LEU A 225 -2.24 -2.65 13.47
C LEU A 225 -2.47 -4.05 14.07
N SER A 226 -1.52 -4.53 14.87
CA SER A 226 -1.67 -5.82 15.58
C SER A 226 -2.89 -5.81 16.50
N GLU A 227 -3.06 -4.76 17.32
CA GLU A 227 -4.23 -4.59 18.19
C GLU A 227 -5.55 -4.57 17.40
N ALA A 228 -5.63 -3.74 16.36
CA ALA A 228 -6.85 -3.62 15.53
C ALA A 228 -7.18 -4.92 14.78
N PHE A 229 -6.16 -5.64 14.30
CA PHE A 229 -6.36 -6.89 13.57
C PHE A 229 -6.73 -8.06 14.48
N GLN A 230 -6.09 -8.18 15.65
CA GLN A 230 -6.39 -9.24 16.63
C GLN A 230 -7.83 -9.15 17.14
N ASN A 231 -8.34 -7.94 17.37
CA ASN A 231 -9.74 -7.72 17.77
C ASN A 231 -10.76 -8.23 16.73
N LYS A 232 -10.35 -8.44 15.47
CA LYS A 232 -11.19 -8.99 14.40
C LYS A 232 -11.00 -10.48 14.13
N ARG A 233 -9.97 -11.12 14.69
CA ARG A 233 -9.91 -12.58 14.70
C ARG A 233 -10.89 -13.05 15.78
N PRO A 234 -11.86 -13.95 15.47
CA PRO A 234 -12.66 -14.58 16.51
C PRO A 234 -11.71 -15.13 17.57
N GLN A 235 -11.92 -14.77 18.85
CA GLN A 235 -11.21 -15.42 19.95
C GLN A 235 -11.40 -16.92 19.74
N GLN A 236 -10.31 -17.66 19.58
CA GLN A 236 -10.37 -19.10 19.69
C GLN A 236 -10.95 -19.36 21.07
N GLN A 237 -12.17 -19.90 21.10
CA GLN A 237 -12.76 -20.44 22.29
C GLN A 237 -11.72 -21.40 22.85
N GLN A 238 -11.23 -21.13 24.05
CA GLN A 238 -10.41 -22.05 24.81
C GLN A 238 -11.09 -23.43 24.71
N GLU A 239 -10.50 -24.33 23.94
CA GLU A 239 -10.77 -25.74 24.11
C GLU A 239 -10.31 -26.05 25.53
N ARG A 240 -11.30 -26.08 26.43
CA ARG A 240 -11.20 -26.70 27.74
C ARG A 240 -10.76 -28.13 27.50
N VAL A 241 -9.48 -28.41 27.70
CA VAL A 241 -9.06 -29.73 28.12
C VAL A 241 -9.46 -29.82 29.59
N ALA A 242 -10.65 -30.37 29.82
CA ALA A 242 -10.98 -31.08 31.03
C ALA A 242 -10.47 -32.53 30.88
#